data_AF-A0A929GEH4-F1
#
_entry.id   AF-A0A929GEH4-F1
#
_cell.length_a   1.000
_cell.length_b   1.000
_cell.length_c   1.000
_cell.angle_alpha   90.00
_cell.angle_beta   90.00
_cell.angle_gamma   90.00
#
_symmetry.space_group_name_H-M   'P 1'
#
loop_
_entity.id
_entity.type
_entity.pdbx_description
1 polymer ?
#
loop_
_entity_poly.entity_id
_entity_poly.type
_entity_poly.pdbx_seq_one_letter_code
_entity_poly.pdbx_strand_id
1 'polypeptide(L)'
;FLSAEVASWIFYFKWHGQGDDLTDEYEQFNRDHWYRERYEDKFLLWTYGVADDDSIKGEEGITEHLPDEDNQQYYEMTGKYDQFAWGWDDAVRNDSTLYHYDSSNSPGPCIDDGVPSSENRDTYEGMRDNANKRYDRATRMIFVSIANRLISAFEAYFVTKSRNNKIKRDTWDLTRLKVRTSLKSYHSYGDTPFVTFAYRF
;
A
#
# COMPACT_ATOMS: atom_id res chain seq x y z
N PHE A 1 17.13 -26.10 5.32
CA PHE A 1 17.28 -25.06 4.27
C PHE A 1 16.29 -25.25 3.13
N LEU A 2 16.28 -26.38 2.41
CA LEU A 2 15.35 -26.58 1.29
C LEU A 2 13.86 -26.56 1.69
N SER A 3 13.49 -27.18 2.82
CA SER A 3 12.11 -27.21 3.29
C SER A 3 11.56 -25.82 3.67
N ALA A 4 12.36 -25.02 4.37
CA ALA A 4 12.00 -23.64 4.71
C ALA A 4 11.87 -22.77 3.46
N GLU A 5 12.77 -22.95 2.50
CA GLU A 5 12.72 -22.27 1.20
C GLU A 5 11.41 -22.57 0.47
N VAL A 6 11.07 -23.86 0.30
CA VAL A 6 9.85 -24.30 -0.38
C VAL A 6 8.61 -23.78 0.35
N ALA A 7 8.58 -23.85 1.68
CA ALA A 7 7.47 -23.32 2.46
C ALA A 7 7.30 -21.81 2.27
N SER A 8 8.39 -21.04 2.31
CA SER A 8 8.34 -19.60 2.06
C SER A 8 7.79 -19.26 0.69
N TRP A 9 8.20 -19.95 -0.37
CA TRP A 9 7.63 -19.73 -1.71
C TRP A 9 6.15 -20.09 -1.79
N ILE A 10 5.73 -21.21 -1.19
CA ILE A 10 4.30 -21.59 -1.16
C ILE A 10 3.46 -20.51 -0.49
N PHE A 11 3.89 -20.01 0.68
CA PHE A 11 3.16 -18.96 1.39
C PHE A 11 3.23 -17.61 0.67
N TYR A 12 4.35 -17.29 0.01
CA TYR A 12 4.46 -16.12 -0.86
C TYR A 12 3.40 -16.16 -1.96
N PHE A 13 3.37 -17.21 -2.79
CA PHE A 13 2.41 -17.30 -3.90
C PHE A 13 0.96 -17.31 -3.40
N LYS A 14 0.69 -18.00 -2.29
CA LYS A 14 -0.65 -18.00 -1.68
C LYS A 14 -1.10 -16.61 -1.26
N TRP A 15 -0.26 -15.87 -0.54
CA TRP A 15 -0.65 -14.54 -0.05
C TRP A 15 -0.59 -13.47 -1.12
N HIS A 16 0.27 -13.62 -2.12
CA HIS A 16 0.28 -12.74 -3.29
C HIS A 16 -1.01 -12.88 -4.08
N GLY A 17 -1.41 -14.12 -4.42
CA GLY A 17 -2.67 -14.36 -5.12
C GLY A 17 -3.88 -13.86 -4.33
N GLN A 18 -3.90 -14.01 -3.00
CA GLN A 18 -4.94 -13.41 -2.16
C GLN A 18 -4.93 -11.87 -2.16
N GLY A 19 -3.77 -11.24 -2.38
CA GLY A 19 -3.67 -9.80 -2.57
C GLY A 19 -4.23 -9.39 -3.92
N ASP A 20 -3.94 -10.17 -4.96
CA ASP A 20 -4.45 -9.94 -6.32
C ASP A 20 -5.99 -10.08 -6.36
N ASP A 21 -6.55 -11.14 -5.75
CA ASP A 21 -8.00 -11.34 -5.67
C ASP A 21 -8.70 -10.17 -4.94
N LEU A 22 -8.13 -9.69 -3.83
CA LEU A 22 -8.68 -8.54 -3.08
C LEU A 22 -8.50 -7.23 -3.82
N THR A 23 -7.49 -7.14 -4.69
CA THR A 23 -7.28 -5.99 -5.58
C THR A 23 -8.39 -5.91 -6.59
N ASP A 24 -8.67 -7.01 -7.29
CA ASP A 24 -9.78 -7.09 -8.24
C ASP A 24 -11.11 -6.73 -7.56
N GLU A 25 -11.34 -7.18 -6.32
CA GLU A 25 -12.53 -6.86 -5.54
C GLU A 25 -12.66 -5.35 -5.24
N TYR A 26 -11.62 -4.69 -4.72
CA TYR A 26 -11.73 -3.27 -4.38
C TYR A 26 -11.82 -2.41 -5.65
N GLU A 27 -11.10 -2.76 -6.72
CA GLU A 27 -11.16 -2.03 -7.98
C GLU A 27 -12.55 -2.14 -8.60
N GLN A 28 -13.17 -3.31 -8.52
CA GLN A 28 -14.55 -3.48 -8.95
C GLN A 28 -15.52 -2.64 -8.11
N PHE A 29 -15.35 -2.65 -6.79
CA PHE A 29 -16.15 -1.82 -5.90
C PHE A 29 -16.02 -0.32 -6.24
N ASN A 30 -14.81 0.14 -6.53
CA ASN A 30 -14.58 1.50 -6.99
C ASN A 30 -15.32 1.80 -8.30
N ARG A 31 -15.23 0.92 -9.29
CA ARG A 31 -15.94 1.08 -10.58
C ARG A 31 -17.46 1.17 -10.40
N ASP A 32 -18.02 0.51 -9.40
CA ASP A 32 -19.46 0.48 -9.15
C ASP A 32 -19.96 1.72 -8.36
N HIS A 33 -19.08 2.37 -7.59
CA HIS A 33 -19.47 3.40 -6.61
C HIS A 33 -18.77 4.76 -6.78
N TRP A 34 -17.69 4.84 -7.56
CA TRP A 34 -16.96 6.08 -7.82
C TRP A 34 -17.11 6.49 -9.28
N TYR A 35 -17.57 7.73 -9.50
CA TYR A 35 -17.94 8.23 -10.81
C TYR A 35 -17.10 9.46 -11.16
N ARG A 36 -16.26 9.31 -12.18
CA ARG A 36 -15.45 10.41 -12.74
C ARG A 36 -16.30 11.63 -13.11
N GLU A 37 -17.46 11.41 -13.73
CA GLU A 37 -18.44 12.45 -14.06
C GLU A 37 -18.86 13.29 -12.84
N ARG A 38 -18.96 12.70 -11.64
CA ARG A 38 -19.31 13.47 -10.42
C ARG A 38 -18.16 14.35 -9.97
N TYR A 39 -16.93 13.87 -10.11
CA TYR A 39 -15.74 14.64 -9.79
C TYR A 39 -15.51 15.77 -10.82
N GLU A 40 -15.37 15.44 -12.09
CA GLU A 40 -15.00 16.36 -13.16
C GLU A 40 -16.17 17.27 -13.58
N ASP A 41 -17.29 16.69 -14.02
CA ASP A 41 -18.37 17.45 -14.66
C ASP A 41 -19.30 18.14 -13.66
N LYS A 42 -19.25 17.77 -12.37
CA LYS A 42 -20.08 18.37 -11.33
C LYS A 42 -19.26 19.15 -10.34
N PHE A 43 -18.31 18.52 -9.66
CA PHE A 43 -17.54 19.20 -8.61
C PHE A 43 -16.55 20.22 -9.20
N LEU A 44 -15.63 19.80 -10.07
CA LEU A 44 -14.63 20.72 -10.65
C LEU A 44 -15.32 21.82 -11.46
N LEU A 45 -16.33 21.47 -12.26
CA LEU A 45 -17.03 22.44 -13.08
C LEU A 45 -17.81 23.47 -12.25
N TRP A 46 -18.45 23.05 -11.15
CA TRP A 46 -19.22 23.97 -10.31
C TRP A 46 -18.33 24.86 -9.43
N THR A 47 -17.26 24.30 -8.88
CA THR A 47 -16.38 24.99 -7.93
C THR A 47 -15.33 25.84 -8.64
N TYR A 48 -14.69 25.29 -9.68
CA TYR A 48 -13.54 25.91 -10.35
C TYR A 48 -13.82 26.31 -11.80
N GLY A 49 -14.97 25.92 -12.37
CA GLY A 49 -15.31 26.26 -13.76
C GLY A 49 -14.52 25.48 -14.81
N VAL A 50 -13.89 24.37 -14.41
CA VAL A 50 -13.06 23.51 -15.27
C VAL A 50 -13.53 22.05 -15.15
N ALA A 51 -13.35 21.26 -16.20
CA ALA A 51 -13.70 19.84 -16.20
C ALA A 51 -12.48 18.93 -15.96
N ASP A 52 -11.33 19.51 -15.63
CA ASP A 52 -10.05 18.81 -15.52
C ASP A 52 -9.20 19.46 -14.43
N ASP A 53 -8.70 18.65 -13.48
CA ASP A 53 -7.92 19.09 -12.33
C ASP A 53 -6.48 19.50 -12.73
N ASP A 54 -5.98 19.03 -13.88
CA ASP A 54 -4.67 19.41 -14.44
C ASP A 54 -4.58 20.91 -14.79
N SER A 55 -5.74 21.52 -15.03
CA SER A 55 -5.87 22.95 -15.33
C SER A 55 -5.83 23.83 -14.08
N ILE A 56 -5.98 23.24 -12.88
CA ILE A 56 -6.04 23.94 -11.61
C ILE A 56 -4.61 24.08 -11.05
N LYS A 57 -4.17 25.31 -10.76
CA LYS A 57 -2.81 25.56 -10.25
C LYS A 57 -2.82 26.42 -9.00
N GLY A 58 -2.27 25.86 -7.93
CA GLY A 58 -2.04 26.59 -6.68
C GLY A 58 -3.31 26.82 -5.85
N GLU A 59 -4.38 26.07 -6.12
CA GLU A 59 -5.57 26.05 -5.28
C GLU A 59 -5.32 25.18 -4.04
N GLU A 60 -5.67 25.69 -2.87
CA GLU A 60 -5.62 24.89 -1.64
C GLU A 60 -6.63 23.73 -1.74
N GLY A 61 -6.19 22.52 -1.37
CA GLY A 61 -6.98 21.31 -1.42
C GLY A 61 -6.90 20.48 -2.72
N ILE A 62 -6.49 21.05 -3.87
CA ILE A 62 -6.21 20.30 -5.10
C ILE A 62 -4.69 20.10 -5.21
N THR A 63 -4.22 18.91 -4.86
CA THR A 63 -2.77 18.63 -4.78
C THR A 63 -2.29 17.60 -5.78
N GLU A 64 -3.19 16.80 -6.32
CA GLU A 64 -2.86 15.67 -7.19
C GLU A 64 -3.77 15.64 -8.41
N HIS A 65 -3.37 14.90 -9.44
CA HIS A 65 -4.12 14.75 -10.69
C HIS A 65 -4.70 13.35 -10.82
N LEU A 66 -5.98 13.24 -11.16
CA LEU A 66 -6.61 11.96 -11.46
C LEU A 66 -6.07 11.39 -12.78
N PRO A 67 -5.45 10.20 -12.80
CA PRO A 67 -4.96 9.61 -14.04
C PRO A 67 -6.07 9.39 -15.08
N ASP A 68 -5.77 9.68 -16.35
CA ASP A 68 -6.68 9.42 -17.48
C ASP A 68 -7.10 7.95 -17.58
N GLU A 69 -6.16 7.05 -17.30
CA GLU A 69 -6.38 5.60 -17.38
C GLU A 69 -6.71 5.01 -16.00
N ASP A 70 -7.68 4.09 -15.96
CA ASP A 70 -8.09 3.35 -14.77
C ASP A 70 -7.06 2.28 -14.37
N ASN A 71 -5.85 2.73 -14.03
CA ASN A 71 -4.72 1.90 -13.60
C ASN A 71 -4.59 1.88 -12.07
N GLN A 72 -3.55 1.20 -11.56
CA GLN A 72 -3.30 1.12 -10.12
C GLN A 72 -3.22 2.51 -9.45
N GLN A 73 -2.62 3.50 -10.13
CA GLN A 73 -2.53 4.86 -9.59
C GLN A 73 -3.92 5.49 -9.46
N TYR A 74 -4.79 5.33 -10.46
CA TYR A 74 -6.18 5.81 -10.40
C TYR A 74 -6.92 5.27 -9.16
N TYR A 75 -6.83 3.95 -8.94
CA TYR A 75 -7.47 3.32 -7.79
C TYR A 75 -6.82 3.73 -6.45
N GLU A 76 -5.51 3.96 -6.40
CA GLU A 76 -4.89 4.50 -5.18
C GLU A 76 -5.41 5.91 -4.87
N MET A 77 -5.53 6.76 -5.89
CA MET A 77 -5.88 8.17 -5.77
C MET A 77 -7.29 8.37 -5.19
N THR A 78 -8.28 7.71 -5.79
CA THR A 78 -9.73 7.87 -5.47
C THR A 78 -10.10 7.56 -4.01
N GLY A 79 -9.25 6.83 -3.28
CA GLY A 79 -9.43 6.60 -1.85
C GLY A 79 -8.23 6.99 -0.98
N LYS A 80 -7.35 7.88 -1.44
CA LYS A 80 -6.22 8.38 -0.63
C LYS A 80 -6.32 9.87 -0.39
N TYR A 81 -6.80 10.63 -1.37
CA TYR A 81 -6.87 12.08 -1.28
C TYR A 81 -8.31 12.56 -1.15
N ASP A 82 -8.50 13.51 -0.24
CA ASP A 82 -9.81 14.06 0.09
C ASP A 82 -10.49 14.78 -1.09
N GLN A 83 -9.70 15.31 -2.03
CA GLN A 83 -10.21 15.90 -3.26
C GLN A 83 -11.05 14.92 -4.09
N PHE A 84 -10.80 13.61 -4.02
CA PHE A 84 -11.55 12.62 -4.79
C PHE A 84 -12.76 12.07 -4.03
N ALA A 85 -12.99 12.51 -2.79
CA ALA A 85 -14.19 12.15 -2.02
C ALA A 85 -15.49 12.52 -2.76
N TRP A 86 -15.45 13.57 -3.58
CA TRP A 86 -16.57 14.09 -4.35
C TRP A 86 -17.06 13.19 -5.48
N GLY A 87 -16.27 12.19 -5.88
CA GLY A 87 -16.66 11.23 -6.92
C GLY A 87 -17.49 10.04 -6.42
N TRP A 88 -17.51 9.78 -5.11
CA TRP A 88 -18.27 8.66 -4.51
C TRP A 88 -19.78 8.91 -4.61
N ASP A 89 -20.57 7.89 -4.94
CA ASP A 89 -22.02 7.95 -5.16
C ASP A 89 -22.84 8.33 -3.91
N ASP A 90 -22.37 7.93 -2.74
CA ASP A 90 -22.96 8.18 -1.43
C ASP A 90 -22.33 9.37 -0.69
N ALA A 91 -21.40 10.10 -1.32
CA ALA A 91 -20.78 11.26 -0.71
C ALA A 91 -21.82 12.29 -0.29
N VAL A 92 -21.74 12.73 0.96
CA VAL A 92 -22.63 13.74 1.56
C VAL A 92 -21.84 14.72 2.42
N ARG A 93 -22.28 15.98 2.47
CA ARG A 93 -21.77 16.98 3.41
C ARG A 93 -22.67 17.02 4.66
N ASN A 94 -22.29 17.85 5.63
CA ASN A 94 -22.99 18.01 6.92
C ASN A 94 -24.50 18.33 6.82
N ASP A 95 -24.96 18.86 5.68
CA ASP A 95 -26.37 19.15 5.40
C ASP A 95 -27.11 17.99 4.70
N SER A 96 -26.50 16.81 4.61
CA SER A 96 -27.00 15.62 3.92
C SER A 96 -27.19 15.80 2.40
N THR A 97 -26.58 16.83 1.81
CA THR A 97 -26.56 17.04 0.36
C THR A 97 -25.12 17.22 -0.13
N LEU A 98 -24.77 16.62 -1.27
CA LEU A 98 -23.45 16.85 -1.88
C LEU A 98 -23.42 18.13 -2.71
N TYR A 99 -24.53 18.39 -3.41
CA TYR A 99 -24.72 19.54 -4.27
C TYR A 99 -25.95 20.32 -3.78
N HIS A 100 -25.71 21.42 -3.05
CA HIS A 100 -26.76 22.35 -2.67
C HIS A 100 -26.90 23.44 -3.74
N TYR A 101 -27.95 23.38 -4.56
CA TYR A 101 -28.29 24.48 -5.45
C TYR A 101 -28.99 25.58 -4.65
N ASP A 102 -28.24 26.56 -4.17
CA ASP A 102 -28.82 27.82 -3.68
C ASP A 102 -29.18 28.70 -4.89
N SER A 103 -30.37 29.30 -4.87
CA SER A 103 -30.79 30.34 -5.82
C SER A 103 -29.96 31.62 -5.74
N SER A 104 -29.19 31.78 -4.66
CA SER A 104 -28.12 32.76 -4.55
C SER A 104 -26.93 32.26 -5.37
N ASN A 105 -26.35 33.10 -6.21
CA ASN A 105 -25.27 32.82 -7.16
C ASN A 105 -23.91 32.46 -6.47
N SER A 106 -23.97 31.62 -5.44
CA SER A 106 -22.87 31.23 -4.57
C SER A 106 -21.96 30.25 -5.32
N PRO A 107 -20.63 30.43 -5.23
CA PRO A 107 -19.69 29.48 -5.81
C PRO A 107 -19.91 28.08 -5.24
N GLY A 108 -19.60 27.04 -6.02
CA GLY A 108 -19.59 25.67 -5.51
C GLY A 108 -18.65 25.53 -4.30
N PRO A 109 -18.92 24.58 -3.40
CA PRO A 109 -18.08 24.36 -2.23
C PRO A 109 -16.64 24.01 -2.66
N CYS A 110 -15.64 24.63 -2.04
CA CYS A 110 -14.24 24.25 -2.24
C CYS A 110 -13.84 23.13 -1.25
N ILE A 111 -12.67 22.53 -1.46
CA ILE A 111 -12.17 21.46 -0.57
C ILE A 111 -11.95 21.97 0.86
N ASP A 112 -11.55 23.24 1.01
CA ASP A 112 -11.34 23.87 2.31
C ASP A 112 -12.65 24.06 3.11
N ASP A 113 -13.80 24.09 2.43
CA ASP A 113 -15.12 24.16 3.06
C ASP A 113 -15.52 22.83 3.72
N GLY A 114 -14.70 21.78 3.58
CA GLY A 114 -14.90 20.47 4.19
C GLY A 114 -15.03 19.34 3.18
N VAL A 115 -14.48 18.20 3.57
CA VAL A 115 -14.47 16.96 2.80
C VAL A 115 -15.81 16.23 2.96
N PRO A 116 -16.47 15.82 1.88
CA PRO A 116 -17.65 14.96 1.96
C PRO A 116 -17.34 13.64 2.68
N SER A 117 -18.25 13.19 3.54
CA SER A 117 -18.21 11.84 4.11
C SER A 117 -18.84 10.84 3.15
N SER A 118 -18.27 9.64 3.05
CA SER A 118 -18.76 8.54 2.20
C SER A 118 -18.48 7.21 2.90
N GLU A 119 -19.52 6.42 3.15
CA GLU A 119 -19.40 5.07 3.72
C GLU A 119 -18.78 4.10 2.69
N ASN A 120 -19.05 4.34 1.40
CA ASN A 120 -18.42 3.60 0.31
C ASN A 120 -16.91 3.88 0.25
N ARG A 121 -16.47 5.12 0.44
CA ARG A 121 -15.04 5.45 0.56
C ARG A 121 -14.40 4.72 1.73
N ASP A 122 -15.03 4.73 2.90
CA ASP A 122 -14.52 4.04 4.10
C ASP A 122 -14.42 2.52 3.86
N THR A 123 -15.44 1.94 3.22
CA THR A 123 -15.47 0.53 2.84
C THR A 123 -14.34 0.20 1.87
N TYR A 124 -14.18 1.01 0.83
CA TYR A 124 -13.14 0.88 -0.18
C TYR A 124 -11.73 0.94 0.42
N GLU A 125 -11.48 1.92 1.28
CA GLU A 125 -10.20 2.05 2.00
C GLU A 125 -9.91 0.82 2.87
N GLY A 126 -10.93 0.28 3.53
CA GLY A 126 -10.85 -0.97 4.28
C GLY A 126 -10.51 -2.19 3.40
N MET A 127 -11.12 -2.30 2.21
CA MET A 127 -10.80 -3.36 1.25
C MET A 127 -9.35 -3.25 0.74
N ARG A 128 -8.91 -2.03 0.40
CA ARG A 128 -7.54 -1.76 -0.04
C ARG A 128 -6.50 -2.07 1.04
N ASP A 129 -6.78 -1.72 2.29
CA ASP A 129 -5.94 -2.08 3.43
C ASP A 129 -5.85 -3.61 3.63
N ASN A 130 -6.95 -4.34 3.40
CA ASN A 130 -6.94 -5.81 3.44
C ASN A 130 -6.05 -6.42 2.34
N ALA A 131 -6.10 -5.88 1.10
CA ALA A 131 -5.22 -6.29 0.02
C ALA A 131 -3.74 -6.05 0.38
N ASN A 132 -3.42 -4.84 0.87
CA ASN A 132 -2.07 -4.47 1.32
C ASN A 132 -1.54 -5.40 2.41
N LYS A 133 -2.37 -5.76 3.40
CA LYS A 133 -2.00 -6.74 4.44
C LYS A 133 -1.64 -8.12 3.88
N ARG A 134 -2.20 -8.53 2.74
CA ARG A 134 -1.83 -9.80 2.07
C ARG A 134 -0.49 -9.67 1.36
N TYR A 135 -0.28 -8.60 0.61
CA TYR A 135 1.00 -8.32 -0.03
C TYR A 135 2.15 -8.18 0.99
N ASP A 136 1.89 -7.55 2.14
CA ASP A 136 2.87 -7.46 3.23
C ASP A 136 3.26 -8.83 3.77
N ARG A 137 2.29 -9.73 3.93
CA ARG A 137 2.56 -11.12 4.37
C ARG A 137 3.35 -11.89 3.31
N ALA A 138 3.01 -11.73 2.03
CA ALA A 138 3.75 -12.32 0.92
C ALA A 138 5.21 -11.82 0.94
N THR A 139 5.40 -10.51 1.04
CA THR A 139 6.71 -9.85 1.12
C THR A 139 7.55 -10.37 2.28
N ARG A 140 6.96 -10.56 3.47
CA ARG A 140 7.64 -11.19 4.62
C ARG A 140 8.20 -12.58 4.28
N MET A 141 7.56 -13.36 3.40
CA MET A 141 8.08 -14.68 3.01
C MET A 141 9.29 -14.61 2.08
N ILE A 142 9.38 -13.58 1.22
CA ILE A 142 10.61 -13.30 0.47
C ILE A 142 11.76 -13.07 1.45
N PHE A 143 11.54 -12.29 2.50
CA PHE A 143 12.57 -12.07 3.53
C PHE A 143 12.97 -13.34 4.26
N VAL A 144 12.02 -14.23 4.57
CA VAL A 144 12.33 -15.54 5.16
C VAL A 144 13.21 -16.38 4.22
N SER A 145 12.90 -16.41 2.91
CA SER A 145 13.71 -17.09 1.90
C SER A 145 15.13 -16.51 1.83
N ILE A 146 15.26 -15.18 1.78
CA ILE A 146 16.58 -14.51 1.75
C ILE A 146 17.39 -14.87 3.01
N ALA A 147 16.79 -14.79 4.19
CA ALA A 147 17.46 -15.14 5.44
C ALA A 147 17.90 -16.61 5.46
N ASN A 148 17.04 -17.52 5.01
CA ASN A 148 17.36 -18.95 4.89
C ASN A 148 18.54 -19.21 3.94
N ARG A 149 18.60 -18.51 2.80
CA ARG A 149 19.71 -18.58 1.85
C ARG A 149 21.02 -18.05 2.44
N LEU A 150 20.98 -16.92 3.13
CA LEU A 150 22.17 -16.33 3.77
C LEU A 150 22.76 -17.26 4.84
N ILE A 151 21.92 -17.84 5.70
CA ILE A 151 22.36 -18.81 6.71
C ILE A 151 23.01 -20.02 6.03
N SER A 152 22.40 -20.54 4.96
CA SER A 152 22.95 -21.66 4.18
C SER A 152 24.33 -21.34 3.60
N ALA A 153 24.52 -20.14 3.06
CA ALA A 153 25.79 -19.71 2.49
C ALA A 153 26.89 -19.59 3.54
N PHE A 154 26.58 -19.04 4.72
CA PHE A 154 27.53 -18.99 5.85
C PHE A 154 27.91 -20.40 6.32
N GLU A 155 26.95 -21.31 6.48
CA GLU A 155 27.24 -22.70 6.86
C GLU A 155 28.17 -23.37 5.83
N ALA A 156 27.89 -23.24 4.53
CA ALA A 156 28.73 -23.81 3.48
C ALA A 156 30.16 -23.22 3.51
N TYR A 157 30.29 -21.91 3.73
CA TYR A 157 31.58 -21.23 3.85
C TYR A 157 32.38 -21.76 5.05
N PHE A 158 31.78 -21.79 6.24
CA PHE A 158 32.47 -22.25 7.45
C PHE A 158 32.78 -23.75 7.41
N VAL A 159 31.88 -24.60 6.89
CA VAL A 159 32.13 -26.03 6.70
C VAL A 159 33.28 -26.28 5.72
N THR A 160 33.33 -25.53 4.62
CA THR A 160 34.42 -25.63 3.63
C THR A 160 35.74 -25.14 4.22
N LYS A 161 35.72 -24.02 4.94
CA LYS A 161 36.89 -23.46 5.62
C LYS A 161 37.41 -24.38 6.73
N SER A 162 36.54 -24.98 7.54
CA SER A 162 36.94 -25.91 8.61
C SER A 162 37.45 -27.24 8.03
N ARG A 163 36.84 -27.74 6.94
CA ARG A 163 37.40 -28.86 6.16
C ARG A 163 38.80 -28.56 5.63
N ASN A 164 39.03 -27.35 5.13
CA ASN A 164 40.36 -26.91 4.66
C ASN A 164 41.35 -26.67 5.83
N ASN A 165 40.87 -26.25 7.00
CA ASN A 165 41.68 -25.98 8.19
C ASN A 165 41.90 -27.19 9.13
N LYS A 166 41.66 -28.40 8.61
CA LYS A 166 41.99 -29.75 9.13
C LYS A 166 40.89 -30.45 9.91
N ILE A 167 40.86 -31.77 9.73
CA ILE A 167 40.54 -32.76 10.76
C ILE A 167 41.03 -32.26 12.12
N LYS A 168 40.14 -31.62 12.89
CA LYS A 168 40.13 -31.49 14.36
C LYS A 168 38.82 -30.79 14.70
N ARG A 169 37.80 -31.63 14.91
CA ARG A 169 36.56 -31.27 15.58
C ARG A 169 36.91 -30.74 16.97
N ASP A 170 36.45 -29.55 17.30
CA ASP A 170 35.51 -29.43 18.40
C ASP A 170 34.85 -28.05 18.42
N THR A 171 33.59 -28.06 18.84
CA THR A 171 32.70 -26.92 19.11
C THR A 171 32.09 -26.19 17.90
N TRP A 172 30.77 -26.21 17.90
CA TRP A 172 29.85 -25.53 16.99
C TRP A 172 30.12 -24.01 16.87
N ASP A 173 30.66 -23.56 15.73
CA ASP A 173 30.94 -22.15 15.42
C ASP A 173 29.70 -21.23 15.40
N LEU A 174 28.49 -21.81 15.40
CA LEU A 174 27.22 -21.05 15.38
C LEU A 174 26.92 -20.31 16.70
N THR A 175 27.65 -20.57 17.80
CA THR A 175 27.51 -19.78 19.04
C THR A 175 27.83 -18.30 18.85
N ARG A 176 28.67 -17.99 17.86
CA ARG A 176 29.26 -16.66 17.65
C ARG A 176 28.44 -15.79 16.70
N LEU A 177 27.51 -16.38 15.95
CA LEU A 177 26.60 -15.67 15.06
C LEU A 177 25.33 -15.31 15.82
N LYS A 178 25.09 -14.00 16.00
CA LYS A 178 23.81 -13.49 16.49
C LYS A 178 23.05 -12.88 15.33
N VAL A 179 21.92 -13.49 14.98
CA VAL A 179 20.95 -12.93 14.04
C VAL A 179 19.87 -12.25 14.87
N ARG A 180 19.61 -10.97 14.58
CA ARG A 180 18.47 -10.25 15.13
C ARG A 180 17.63 -9.71 13.99
N THR A 181 16.38 -10.15 13.94
CA THR A 181 15.35 -9.59 13.08
C THR A 181 14.61 -8.52 13.86
N SER A 182 14.42 -7.35 13.28
CA SER A 182 13.57 -6.32 13.87
C SER A 182 12.86 -5.53 12.77
N LEU A 183 11.71 -4.97 13.13
CA LEU A 183 10.92 -4.10 12.26
C LEU A 183 11.20 -2.66 12.69
N LYS A 184 11.52 -1.78 11.73
CA LYS A 184 11.71 -0.35 12.01
C LYS A 184 10.53 0.33 11.37
N SER A 185 9.67 0.89 12.20
CA SER A 185 8.78 1.95 11.75
C SER A 185 9.64 3.21 11.64
N TYR A 186 9.95 3.62 10.42
CA TYR A 186 10.32 5.01 10.16
C TYR A 186 9.03 5.78 9.94
N HIS A 187 8.93 6.99 10.49
CA HIS A 187 7.70 7.77 10.49
C HIS A 187 7.06 7.83 9.09
N SER A 188 5.83 7.33 9.03
CA SER A 188 4.92 7.30 7.87
C SER A 188 5.42 6.48 6.68
N TYR A 189 4.57 5.55 6.23
CA TYR A 189 4.77 4.62 5.10
C TYR A 189 5.74 3.46 5.32
N GLY A 190 5.18 2.36 5.85
CA GLY A 190 5.70 1.00 5.69
C GLY A 190 6.70 0.56 6.76
N ASP A 191 6.39 -0.59 7.39
CA ASP A 191 7.38 -1.31 8.19
C ASP A 191 8.52 -1.78 7.27
N THR A 192 9.69 -1.16 7.39
CA THR A 192 10.88 -1.64 6.66
C THR A 192 11.50 -2.78 7.46
N PRO A 193 11.47 -4.03 6.98
CA PRO A 193 12.11 -5.13 7.65
C PRO A 193 13.62 -5.01 7.50
N PHE A 194 14.35 -5.17 8.60
CA PHE A 194 15.80 -5.17 8.58
C PHE A 194 16.35 -6.38 9.33
N VAL A 195 17.46 -6.91 8.81
CA VAL A 195 18.16 -8.04 9.42
C VAL A 195 19.56 -7.59 9.78
N THR A 196 19.87 -7.63 11.07
CA THR A 196 21.20 -7.30 11.57
C THR A 196 21.97 -8.58 11.85
N PHE A 197 23.15 -8.69 11.26
CA PHE A 197 24.09 -9.79 11.48
C PHE A 197 25.24 -9.30 12.36
N ALA A 198 25.46 -9.96 13.49
CA ALA A 198 26.63 -9.72 14.33
C ALA A 198 27.43 -11.02 14.48
N TYR A 199 28.72 -10.96 14.16
CA TYR A 199 29.65 -12.07 14.31
C TYR A 199 30.79 -11.67 15.23
N ARG A 200 31.07 -12.50 16.25
CA ARG A 200 32.12 -12.24 17.22
C ARG A 200 33.38 -13.04 16.85
N PHE A 201 34.46 -12.35 16.53
CA PHE A 201 35.78 -12.93 16.21
C PHE A 201 36.45 -13.47 17.48
#